data_AF-A0A8C5K979-F1
#
_entry.id   AF-A0A8C5K979-F1
#
_cell.length_a   1.000
_cell.length_b   1.000
_cell.length_c   1.000
_cell.angle_alpha   90.00
_cell.angle_beta   90.00
_cell.angle_gamma   90.00
#
_symmetry.space_group_name_H-M   'P 1'
#
loop_
_entity.id
_entity.type
_entity.pdbx_description
1 polymer ?
#
loop_
_entity_poly.entity_id
_entity_poly.type
_entity_poly.pdbx_seq_one_letter_code
_entity_poly.pdbx_strand_id
1 'polypeptide(L)' 'MRLRKQTPRDFLKQIPGRPVVVKLNSGVDYGGVLACLDGYMNIALERTEEYVNGQLKNKYVDAFIRSNNVQYISTQKRRM' A
#
# COMPACT_ATOMS: atom_id res chain seq x y z
N MET A 1 -25.00 -12.76 11.00
CA MET A 1 -24.25 -11.93 10.01
C MET A 1 -23.38 -12.86 9.19
N ARG A 2 -23.60 -12.98 7.87
CA ARG A 2 -22.80 -13.86 7.00
C ARG A 2 -21.47 -13.13 6.71
N LEU A 3 -20.34 -13.63 7.23
CA LEU A 3 -19.01 -13.14 6.84
C LEU A 3 -18.88 -13.36 5.32
N ARG A 4 -19.04 -12.30 4.53
CA ARG A 4 -18.76 -12.37 3.09
C ARG A 4 -17.26 -12.63 2.97
N LYS A 5 -16.89 -13.81 2.49
CA LYS A 5 -15.51 -14.11 2.09
C LYS A 5 -15.14 -13.11 0.99
N GLN A 6 -14.34 -12.10 1.32
CA GLN A 6 -13.70 -11.25 0.32
C GLN A 6 -12.54 -12.02 -0.28
N THR A 7 -12.50 -12.10 -1.60
CA THR A 7 -11.32 -12.63 -2.28
C THR A 7 -10.23 -11.53 -2.31
N PRO A 8 -8.94 -11.90 -2.47
CA PRO A 8 -7.88 -10.92 -2.67
C PRO A 8 -8.19 -9.97 -3.83
N ARG A 9 -8.76 -10.49 -4.93
CA ARG A 9 -9.14 -9.67 -6.09
C ARG A 9 -10.23 -8.66 -5.76
N ASP A 10 -11.19 -9.01 -4.91
CA ASP A 10 -12.23 -8.08 -4.46
C ASP A 10 -11.66 -6.98 -3.58
N PHE A 11 -10.68 -7.33 -2.72
CA PHE A 11 -9.96 -6.35 -1.91
C PHE A 11 -9.20 -5.37 -2.80
N LEU A 12 -8.43 -5.88 -3.77
CA LEU A 12 -7.64 -5.05 -4.70
C LEU A 12 -8.50 -4.07 -5.52
N LYS A 13 -9.75 -4.42 -5.84
CA LYS A 13 -10.69 -3.51 -6.52
C LYS A 13 -11.21 -2.37 -5.63
N GLN A 14 -11.15 -2.51 -4.31
CA GLN A 14 -11.75 -1.55 -3.37
C GLN A 14 -10.78 -0.50 -2.84
N ILE A 15 -9.47 -0.74 -2.95
CA ILE A 15 -8.42 0.08 -2.36
C ILE A 15 -7.85 1.23 -3.22
N PRO A 16 -8.00 1.29 -4.56
CA PRO A 16 -7.54 2.44 -5.33
C PRO A 16 -8.16 3.76 -4.82
N GLY A 17 -7.36 4.82 -4.79
CA GLY A 17 -7.71 6.13 -4.24
C GLY A 17 -7.69 6.21 -2.71
N ARG A 18 -7.40 5.13 -1.99
CA ARG A 18 -7.34 5.13 -0.52
C ARG A 18 -5.90 5.28 -0.02
N PRO A 19 -5.70 5.90 1.16
CA PRO A 19 -4.43 5.82 1.87
C PRO A 19 -4.09 4.37 2.24
N VAL A 20 -2.89 3.93 1.90
CA VAL A 20 -2.39 2.59 2.16
C VAL A 20 -0.98 2.64 2.74
N VAL A 21 -0.61 1.55 3.41
CA VAL A 21 0.77 1.25 3.78
C VAL A 21 1.20 -0.01 3.04
N VAL A 22 2.31 0.08 2.34
CA VAL A 22 2.97 -1.03 1.63
C VAL A 22 4.27 -1.34 2.37
N LYS A 23 4.35 -2.52 2.97
CA LYS A 23 5.58 -2.98 3.63
C LYS A 23 6.39 -3.81 2.65
N LEU A 24 7.68 -3.48 2.51
CA LEU A 24 8.60 -4.26 1.72
C LEU A 24 9.19 -5.43 2.51
N ASN A 25 9.70 -6.44 1.80
CA ASN A 25 10.44 -7.57 2.37
C ASN A 25 11.70 -7.12 3.14
N SER A 26 12.25 -5.94 2.83
CA SER A 26 13.35 -5.33 3.57
C SER A 26 12.95 -4.74 4.93
N GLY A 27 11.65 -4.67 5.23
CA GLY A 27 11.10 -4.06 6.44
C GLY A 27 10.76 -2.58 6.31
N VAL A 28 11.11 -1.93 5.20
CA VAL A 28 10.77 -0.52 4.89
C VAL A 28 9.27 -0.39 4.62
N ASP A 29 8.66 0.67 5.16
CA ASP A 29 7.24 0.97 4.96
C ASP A 29 7.08 2.18 4.04
N TYR A 30 6.27 2.04 2.99
CA TYR A 30 5.83 3.14 2.13
C TYR A 30 4.36 3.44 2.39
N GLY A 31 4.07 4.64 2.88
CA GLY A 31 2.71 5.12 3.10
C GLY A 31 2.33 6.13 2.02
N GLY A 32 1.15 6.02 1.42
CA GLY A 32 0.72 6.95 0.38
C GLY A 32 -0.71 6.72 -0.08
N VAL A 33 -1.18 7.52 -1.03
CA VAL A 33 -2.47 7.27 -1.71
C VAL A 33 -2.23 6.29 -2.84
N LEU A 34 -2.99 5.19 -2.86
CA LEU A 34 -2.87 4.19 -3.91
C LEU A 34 -3.45 4.71 -5.24
N ALA A 35 -2.60 5.05 -6.20
CA ALA A 35 -3.05 5.50 -7.52
C ALA A 35 -3.57 4.31 -8.33
N CYS A 36 -2.75 3.27 -8.49
CA CYS A 36 -3.12 2.05 -9.19
C CYS A 36 -2.26 0.86 -8.76
N LEU A 37 -2.73 -0.34 -9.12
CA LEU A 37 -1.99 -1.59 -8.98
C LEU A 37 -2.42 -2.59 -10.05
N ASP A 38 -1.58 -3.58 -10.33
CA ASP A 38 -1.87 -4.66 -11.29
C ASP A 38 -2.05 -6.04 -10.63
N GLY A 39 -2.37 -7.05 -11.45
CA GLY A 39 -2.53 -8.44 -10.99
C GLY A 39 -1.26 -9.09 -10.45
N TYR A 40 -0.10 -8.47 -10.66
CA TYR A 40 1.19 -8.91 -10.13
C TYR A 40 1.55 -8.18 -8.84
N MET A 41 0.77 -7.20 -8.39
CA MET A 41 1.06 -6.30 -7.27
C MET A 41 2.22 -5.32 -7.51
N ASN A 42 2.42 -4.87 -8.75
CA ASN A 42 3.15 -3.61 -8.95
C ASN A 42 2.24 -2.47 -8.49
N ILE A 43 2.80 -1.49 -7.79
CA ILE A 43 2.03 -0.45 -7.10
C ILE A 43 2.54 0.93 -7.49
N ALA A 44 1.62 1.84 -7.80
CA ALA A 44 1.89 3.26 -7.89
C ALA A 44 1.25 3.97 -6.69
N LEU A 45 2.06 4.72 -5.93
CA LEU A 45 1.63 5.54 -4.81
C LEU A 45 1.86 7.02 -5.12
N GLU A 46 0.90 7.85 -4.74
CA GLU A 46 1.02 9.31 -4.72
C GLU A 46 1.23 9.80 -3.29
N ARG A 47 1.89 10.95 -3.13
CA ARG A 47 2.19 11.61 -1.84
C ARG A 47 2.80 10.62 -0.85
N THR A 48 3.86 9.96 -1.31
CA THR A 48 4.44 8.81 -0.63
C THR A 48 5.43 9.25 0.45
N GLU A 49 5.34 8.63 1.62
CA GLU A 49 6.29 8.77 2.72
C GLU A 49 6.98 7.43 2.96
N GLU A 50 8.29 7.46 3.10
CA GLU A 50 9.11 6.28 3.40
C GLU A 50 9.50 6.29 4.86
N TYR A 51 9.25 5.17 5.53
CA TYR A 51 9.60 4.95 6.92
C TYR A 51 10.60 3.80 7.02
N VAL A 52 11.75 4.08 7.64
CA VAL A 52 12.77 3.09 7.98
C VAL A 52 12.83 3.01 9.50
N ASN A 53 12.58 1.82 10.06
CA ASN A 53 12.49 1.62 11.51
C ASN A 53 11.47 2.55 12.19
N GLY A 54 10.35 2.83 11.51
CA GLY A 54 9.28 3.70 12.01
C GLY A 54 9.58 5.20 11.96
N GLN A 55 10.77 5.60 11.51
CA GLN A 55 11.13 7.01 11.33
C GLN A 55 10.95 7.44 9.88
N LEU A 56 10.32 8.60 9.69
CA LEU A 56 10.20 9.23 8.37
C LEU A 56 11.59 9.52 7.83
N LYS A 57 11.93 8.88 6.70
CA LYS A 57 13.22 9.03 6.04
C LYS A 57 13.13 9.95 4.84
N ASN A 58 12.13 9.75 3.99
CA ASN A 58 11.96 10.48 2.74
C ASN A 58 10.48 10.74 2.42
N LYS A 59 10.24 11.72 1.55
CA LYS A 59 8.94 11.96 0.91
C LYS A 59 9.12 12.01 -0.60
N TYR A 60 8.23 11.36 -1.32
CA TYR A 60 8.20 11.30 -2.77
C TYR A 60 6.84 11.80 -3.27
N VAL A 61 6.83 12.50 -4.42
CA VAL A 61 5.57 12.91 -5.07
C VAL A 61 4.85 11.66 -5.55
N ASP A 62 5.54 10.88 -6.40
CA ASP A 62 5.07 9.59 -6.90
C ASP A 62 6.12 8.52 -6.63
N ALA A 63 5.68 7.30 -6.33
CA ALA A 63 6.54 6.15 -6.11
C ALA A 63 6.00 4.91 -6.82
N PHE A 64 6.88 4.21 -7.54
CA PHE A 64 6.57 2.93 -8.18
C PHE A 64 7.28 1.80 -7.43
N ILE A 65 6.49 0.87 -6.88
CA ILE A 65 6.99 -0.26 -6.11
C ILE A 65 6.81 -1.53 -6.92
N ARG A 66 7.90 -2.28 -7.06
CA ARG A 66 7.92 -3.57 -7.78
C ARG A 66 7.38 -4.70 -6.91
N SER A 67 6.53 -5.53 -7.50
CA SER A 67 5.78 -6.58 -6.80
C SER A 67 6.60 -7.55 -5.97
N ASN A 68 7.73 -8.04 -6.48
CA ASN A 68 8.55 -9.06 -5.79
C ASN A 68 9.19 -8.56 -4.48
N ASN A 69 9.15 -7.25 -4.24
CA ASN A 69 9.63 -6.64 -3.01
C ASN A 69 8.50 -6.43 -1.99
N VAL A 70 7.24 -6.59 -2.36
CA VAL A 70 6.08 -6.32 -1.51
C VAL A 70 5.84 -7.50 -0.56
N GLN A 71 5.81 -7.23 0.74
CA GLN A 71 5.42 -8.19 1.76
C GLN A 71 3.90 -8.16 1.98
N TYR A 72 3.34 -6.96 2.20
CA TYR A 72 1.89 -6.76 2.30
C TYR A 72 1.47 -5.34 1.93
N ILE A 73 0.18 -5.20 1.65
CA ILE A 73 -0.52 -3.93 1.54
C ILE A 73 -1.66 -3.88 2.57
N SER A 74 -1.81 -2.73 3.23
CA SER A 74 -2.89 -2.51 4.20
C SER A 74 -3.51 -1.14 3.99
N THR A 75 -4.83 -1.03 4.15
CA THR A 75 -5.50 0.29 4.14
C THR A 75 -5.18 1.01 5.43
N GLN A 76 -4.72 2.26 5.34
CA GLN A 76 -4.54 3.09 6.52
C GLN A 76 -5.92 3.50 7.03
N LYS A 77 -6.29 3.03 8.23
CA LYS A 77 -7.50 3.52 8.88
C LYS A 77 -7.28 4.99 9.23
N ARG A 78 -8.19 5.87 8.80
CA ARG A 78 -8.25 7.23 9.34
C ARG A 78 -8.40 7.07 10.86
N ARG A 79 -7.40 7.48 11.62
CA ARG A 79 -7.59 7.83 13.03
C ARG A 79 -8.57 9.01 13.01
N MET A 80 -9.84 8.74 13.30
CA MET A 80 -10.74 9.78 13.79
C MET A 80 -10.36 10.10 15.22
#